data_AF-A0A9Q0ZX05-F1
#
_entry.id   AF-A0A9Q0ZX05-F1
#
_cell.length_a   1.000
_cell.length_b   1.000
_cell.length_c   1.000
_cell.angle_alpha   90.00
_cell.angle_beta   90.00
_cell.angle_gamma   90.00
#
_symmetry.space_group_name_H-M   'P 1'
#
loop_
_entity.id
_entity.type
_entity.pdbx_description
1 polymer ?
#
loop_
_entity_poly.entity_id
_entity_poly.type
_entity_poly.pdbx_seq_one_letter_code
_entity_poly.pdbx_strand_id
1 'polypeptide(L)'
;MSQSDSLPDRVRLILEEGINLYRLHTNAHGRLESTKGSYEKEWVKWEKQLREVLIGDAEHLNSMQVPFESAVKQVLEQLQIIINGEYTPPSTEKRKLGLIVFAAVNLPVTEISSLLDKLVENNPKVKSFLEDKDMEPNLKKAHVTLAHKRSHGVTAVASYGHLLHQNVPVELTALLFTDEMAALEAEVGSVDGEKVIPKNEWPHITIWTGEKIAAKEANRLPQLLLEGKATRIEINPPIIISGTIEFY
;
A
#
# COMPACT_ATOMS: atom_id res chain seq x y z
N MET A 1 0.26 3.60 27.84
CA MET A 1 1.62 3.86 28.35
C MET A 1 2.30 2.50 28.46
N SER A 2 2.76 1.91 27.35
CA SER A 2 4.07 2.09 26.67
C SER A 2 5.26 1.58 27.50
N GLN A 3 5.74 0.38 27.12
CA GLN A 3 7.05 -0.25 27.30
C GLN A 3 6.76 -1.77 27.24
N SER A 4 7.27 -2.62 26.36
CA SER A 4 8.27 -2.53 25.29
C SER A 4 8.29 -3.93 24.64
N ASP A 5 7.64 -4.13 23.48
CA ASP A 5 7.78 -5.35 22.65
C ASP A 5 9.10 -5.32 21.87
N SER A 6 10.21 -5.16 22.60
CA SER A 6 11.54 -5.05 22.03
C SER A 6 12.41 -6.21 22.51
N LEU A 7 13.07 -6.88 21.56
CA LEU A 7 14.14 -7.84 21.83
C LEU A 7 15.09 -7.28 22.92
N PRO A 8 15.47 -8.08 23.93
CA PRO A 8 16.45 -7.66 24.93
C PRO A 8 17.70 -7.09 24.28
N ASP A 9 18.22 -5.99 24.83
CA ASP A 9 19.40 -5.31 24.27
C ASP A 9 20.59 -6.28 24.10
N ARG A 10 20.73 -7.27 24.99
CA ARG A 10 21.76 -8.31 24.88
C ARG A 10 21.59 -9.19 23.64
N VAL A 11 20.36 -9.61 23.35
CA VAL A 11 20.01 -10.38 22.14
C VAL A 11 20.22 -9.52 20.89
N ARG A 12 19.83 -8.24 20.92
CA ARG A 12 20.04 -7.32 19.80
C ARG A 12 21.53 -7.13 19.49
N LEU A 13 22.33 -6.83 20.52
CA LEU A 13 23.77 -6.57 20.38
C LEU A 13 24.53 -7.78 19.85
N ILE A 14 24.22 -9.00 20.32
CA ILE A 14 24.90 -10.21 19.82
C ILE A 14 24.53 -10.52 18.37
N LEU A 15 23.30 -10.22 17.93
CA LEU A 15 22.90 -10.36 16.53
C LEU A 15 23.60 -9.33 15.62
N GLU A 16 23.71 -8.08 16.07
CA GLU A 16 24.44 -7.03 15.35
C GLU A 16 25.93 -7.37 15.21
N GLU A 17 26.56 -7.92 16.24
CA GLU A 17 27.94 -8.42 16.19
C GLU A 17 28.09 -9.52 15.12
N GLY A 18 27.15 -10.46 15.05
CA GLY A 18 27.15 -11.53 14.05
C GLY A 18 27.00 -11.02 12.61
N ILE A 19 26.12 -10.03 12.40
CA ILE A 19 25.93 -9.38 11.10
C ILE A 19 27.21 -8.66 10.67
N ASN A 20 27.88 -7.98 11.59
CA ASN A 20 29.15 -7.30 11.31
C ASN A 20 30.27 -8.29 10.99
N LEU A 21 30.39 -9.39 11.74
CA LEU A 21 31.32 -10.48 11.46
C LEU A 21 31.07 -11.11 10.07
N TYR A 22 29.81 -11.35 9.72
CA TYR A 22 29.43 -11.87 8.41
C TYR A 22 29.83 -10.92 7.27
N ARG A 23 29.62 -9.61 7.44
CA ARG A 23 30.04 -8.58 6.47
C ARG A 23 31.56 -8.53 6.32
N LEU A 24 32.31 -8.57 7.42
CA LEU A 24 33.77 -8.58 7.41
C LEU A 24 34.33 -9.80 6.67
N HIS A 25 33.77 -10.99 6.95
CA HIS A 25 34.13 -12.22 6.28
C HIS A 25 33.78 -12.18 4.78
N THR A 26 32.56 -11.79 4.44
CA THR A 26 32.10 -11.68 3.04
C THR A 26 32.97 -10.72 2.23
N ASN A 27 33.37 -9.59 2.81
CA ASN A 27 34.24 -8.62 2.15
C ASN A 27 35.66 -9.15 1.92
N ALA A 28 36.18 -9.97 2.83
CA ALA A 28 37.54 -10.52 2.74
C ALA A 28 37.63 -11.80 1.90
N HIS A 29 36.59 -12.63 1.90
CA HIS A 29 36.64 -14.00 1.35
C HIS A 29 35.52 -14.32 0.36
N GLY A 30 34.61 -13.38 0.08
CA GLY A 30 33.51 -13.58 -0.86
C GLY A 30 32.48 -14.57 -0.35
N ARG A 31 32.15 -15.59 -1.15
CA ARG A 31 31.14 -16.63 -0.82
C ARG A 31 31.71 -17.85 -0.07
N LEU A 32 32.90 -17.74 0.50
CA LEU A 32 33.44 -18.82 1.32
C LEU A 32 32.51 -19.05 2.54
N GLU A 33 32.43 -20.27 3.04
CA GLU A 33 31.64 -20.56 4.25
C GLU A 33 32.18 -19.76 5.45
N SER A 34 31.29 -19.22 6.29
CA SER A 34 31.67 -18.40 7.47
C SER A 34 32.46 -19.17 8.52
N THR A 35 32.40 -20.50 8.48
CA THR A 35 33.18 -21.43 9.32
C THR A 35 34.57 -21.73 8.75
N LYS A 36 34.97 -21.07 7.65
CA LYS A 36 36.28 -21.25 7.00
C LYS A 36 36.92 -19.90 6.72
N GLY A 37 38.24 -19.82 6.77
CA GLY A 37 39.00 -18.60 6.46
C GLY A 37 39.47 -17.83 7.69
N SER A 38 39.86 -16.57 7.52
CA SER A 38 40.61 -15.81 8.53
C SER A 38 39.82 -15.45 9.80
N TYR A 39 38.49 -15.58 9.77
CA TYR A 39 37.59 -15.22 10.88
C TYR A 39 36.89 -16.43 11.53
N GLU A 40 37.36 -17.65 11.26
CA GLU A 40 36.76 -18.90 11.79
C GLU A 40 36.69 -18.91 13.33
N LYS A 41 37.74 -18.45 14.00
CA LYS A 41 37.82 -18.46 15.48
C LYS A 41 36.83 -17.48 16.10
N GLU A 42 36.68 -16.31 15.48
CA GLU A 42 35.74 -15.26 15.85
C GLU A 42 34.30 -15.74 15.65
N TRP A 43 34.03 -16.48 14.56
CA TRP A 43 32.72 -17.07 14.30
C TRP A 43 32.33 -18.12 15.35
N VAL A 44 33.25 -19.04 15.69
CA VAL A 44 33.02 -20.06 16.72
C VAL A 44 32.79 -19.43 18.09
N LYS A 45 33.56 -18.38 18.43
CA LYS A 45 33.39 -17.63 19.67
C LYS A 45 32.03 -16.94 19.72
N TRP A 46 31.65 -16.26 18.63
CA TRP A 46 30.37 -15.57 18.52
C TRP A 46 29.19 -16.55 18.63
N GLU A 47 29.24 -17.70 17.95
CA GLU A 47 28.15 -18.70 17.99
C GLU A 47 27.94 -19.21 19.43
N LYS A 48 29.03 -19.46 20.16
CA LYS A 48 28.95 -19.86 21.56
C LYS A 48 28.28 -18.76 22.41
N GLN A 49 28.66 -17.50 22.23
CA GLN A 49 28.08 -16.37 22.95
C GLN A 49 26.61 -16.14 22.58
N LEU A 50 26.23 -16.31 21.32
CA LEU A 50 24.84 -16.25 20.86
C LEU A 50 23.99 -17.31 21.57
N ARG A 51 24.46 -18.55 21.65
CA ARG A 51 23.76 -19.63 22.35
C ARG A 51 23.59 -19.33 23.84
N GLU A 52 24.63 -18.84 24.50
CA GLU A 52 24.57 -18.46 25.92
C GLU A 52 23.58 -17.31 26.18
N VAL A 53 23.58 -16.27 25.32
CA VAL A 53 22.64 -15.14 25.42
C VAL A 53 21.20 -15.59 25.19
N LEU A 54 20.93 -16.38 24.15
CA LEU A 54 19.59 -16.87 23.85
C LEU A 54 19.03 -17.79 24.94
N ILE A 55 19.88 -18.62 25.56
CA ILE A 55 19.48 -19.46 26.69
C ILE A 55 19.23 -18.61 27.94
N GLY A 56 20.08 -17.62 28.21
CA GLY A 56 19.95 -16.72 29.36
C GLY A 56 18.69 -15.86 29.32
N ASP A 57 18.25 -15.46 28.12
CA ASP A 57 17.04 -14.67 27.90
C ASP A 57 15.80 -15.51 27.53
N ALA A 58 15.88 -16.85 27.64
CA ALA A 58 14.84 -17.77 27.14
C ALA A 58 13.45 -17.53 27.76
N GLU A 59 13.34 -17.23 29.05
CA GLU A 59 12.05 -16.94 29.70
C GLU A 59 11.40 -15.68 29.12
N HIS A 60 12.19 -14.63 28.87
CA HIS A 60 11.70 -13.40 28.25
C HIS A 60 11.34 -13.62 26.78
N LEU A 61 12.18 -14.34 26.02
CA LEU A 61 11.88 -14.71 24.64
C LEU A 61 10.59 -15.55 24.52
N ASN A 62 10.36 -16.47 25.45
CA ASN A 62 9.13 -17.27 25.53
C ASN A 62 7.92 -16.43 25.98
N SER A 63 8.13 -15.38 26.78
CA SER A 63 7.05 -14.45 27.17
C SER A 63 6.59 -13.54 26.03
N MET A 64 7.46 -13.27 25.04
CA MET A 64 7.10 -12.56 23.81
C MET A 64 6.34 -13.46 22.82
N GLN A 65 6.51 -14.78 22.89
CA GLN A 65 5.64 -15.69 22.15
C GLN A 65 4.28 -15.68 22.82
N VAL A 66 3.22 -15.32 22.10
CA VAL A 66 1.86 -15.62 22.58
C VAL A 66 1.81 -17.14 22.78
N PRO A 67 1.68 -17.65 24.02
CA PRO A 67 1.72 -19.08 24.23
C PRO A 67 0.59 -19.70 23.41
N PHE A 68 0.89 -20.72 22.61
CA PHE A 68 -0.11 -21.40 21.79
C PHE A 68 -1.33 -21.80 22.63
N GLU A 69 -1.11 -22.22 23.87
CA GLU A 69 -2.16 -22.51 24.85
C GLU A 69 -3.05 -21.30 25.18
N SER A 70 -2.50 -20.09 25.28
CA SER A 70 -3.28 -18.86 25.47
C SER A 70 -4.15 -18.55 24.26
N ALA A 71 -3.61 -18.70 23.05
CA ALA A 71 -4.37 -18.51 21.82
C ALA A 71 -5.49 -19.55 21.68
N VAL A 72 -5.18 -20.83 21.95
CA VAL A 72 -6.17 -21.91 21.94
C VAL A 72 -7.23 -21.69 23.01
N LYS A 73 -6.86 -21.26 24.22
CA LYS A 73 -7.81 -20.98 25.30
C LYS A 73 -8.74 -19.82 24.94
N GLN A 74 -8.24 -18.74 24.35
CA GLN A 74 -9.07 -17.64 23.87
C GLN A 74 -10.06 -18.10 22.79
N VAL A 75 -9.61 -18.95 21.85
CA VAL A 75 -10.50 -19.54 20.84
C VAL A 75 -11.56 -20.45 21.47
N LEU A 76 -11.18 -21.23 22.48
CA LEU A 76 -12.09 -22.14 23.19
C LEU A 76 -13.14 -21.38 24.00
N GLU A 77 -12.75 -20.28 24.66
CA GLU A 77 -13.65 -19.36 25.35
C GLU A 77 -14.61 -18.67 24.36
N GLN A 78 -14.13 -18.23 23.21
CA GLN A 78 -14.99 -17.68 22.15
C GLN A 78 -15.99 -18.73 21.62
N LEU A 79 -15.57 -19.98 21.43
CA LEU A 79 -16.45 -21.07 21.01
C LEU A 79 -17.50 -21.39 22.08
N GLN A 80 -17.16 -21.31 23.36
CA GLN A 80 -18.10 -21.49 24.46
C GLN A 80 -19.15 -20.36 24.50
N ILE A 81 -18.73 -19.11 24.29
CA ILE A 81 -19.65 -17.96 24.17
C ILE A 81 -20.61 -18.15 22.98
N ILE A 82 -20.12 -18.70 21.86
CA ILE A 82 -20.94 -19.04 20.68
C ILE A 82 -21.95 -20.15 21.01
N ILE A 83 -21.52 -21.23 21.67
CA ILE A 83 -22.37 -22.36 22.05
C ILE A 83 -23.45 -21.94 23.05
N ASN A 84 -23.12 -21.06 23.99
CA ASN A 84 -24.05 -20.55 25.01
C ASN A 84 -25.05 -19.52 24.45
N GLY A 85 -24.93 -19.14 23.17
CA GLY A 85 -25.81 -18.17 22.52
C GLY A 85 -25.61 -16.72 22.98
N GLU A 86 -24.58 -16.46 23.80
CA GLU A 86 -24.21 -15.13 24.30
C GLU A 86 -23.33 -14.37 23.31
N TYR A 87 -22.87 -15.04 22.26
CA TYR A 87 -22.22 -14.40 21.13
C TYR A 87 -23.23 -13.58 20.34
N THR A 88 -23.22 -12.26 20.54
CA THR A 88 -23.69 -11.33 19.52
C THR A 88 -22.61 -11.26 18.45
N PRO A 89 -22.82 -11.85 17.24
CA PRO A 89 -21.91 -11.58 16.14
C PRO A 89 -21.78 -10.07 15.99
N PRO A 90 -20.56 -9.52 15.84
CA PRO A 90 -20.42 -8.10 15.49
C PRO A 90 -21.33 -7.90 14.30
N SER A 91 -22.33 -7.02 14.46
CA SER A 91 -23.43 -6.79 13.53
C SER A 91 -23.00 -7.19 12.13
N THR A 92 -23.32 -8.43 11.74
CA THR A 92 -23.25 -8.80 10.36
C THR A 92 -24.48 -8.14 9.78
N GLU A 93 -24.41 -6.82 9.56
CA GLU A 93 -24.96 -6.31 8.33
C GLU A 93 -24.48 -7.30 7.28
N LYS A 94 -25.40 -8.13 6.76
CA LYS A 94 -25.13 -9.13 5.73
C LYS A 94 -24.12 -8.51 4.79
N ARG A 95 -22.86 -8.95 4.89
CA ARG A 95 -21.74 -8.26 4.25
C ARG A 95 -22.15 -8.04 2.80
N LYS A 96 -22.35 -6.79 2.41
CA LYS A 96 -22.72 -6.40 1.05
C LYS A 96 -21.58 -6.67 0.06
N LEU A 97 -20.69 -7.64 0.33
CA LEU A 97 -19.63 -8.09 -0.57
C LEU A 97 -20.17 -8.49 -1.96
N GLY A 98 -21.44 -8.93 -2.05
CA GLY A 98 -22.11 -9.16 -3.32
C GLY A 98 -22.33 -7.90 -4.16
N LEU A 99 -22.50 -6.75 -3.50
CA LEU A 99 -22.74 -5.44 -4.10
C LEU A 99 -21.45 -4.65 -4.39
N ILE A 100 -20.33 -4.98 -3.72
CA ILE A 100 -19.06 -4.29 -4.00
C ILE A 100 -18.61 -4.61 -5.42
N VAL A 101 -18.58 -3.57 -6.24
CA VAL A 101 -18.14 -3.49 -7.61
C VAL A 101 -16.64 -3.21 -7.69
N PHE A 102 -16.09 -2.31 -6.87
CA PHE A 102 -14.67 -1.96 -6.91
C PHE A 102 -14.13 -1.38 -5.59
N ALA A 103 -12.79 -1.42 -5.47
CA ALA A 103 -12.03 -0.75 -4.43
C ALA A 103 -11.29 0.45 -5.04
N ALA A 104 -11.25 1.58 -4.33
CA ALA A 104 -10.60 2.79 -4.80
C ALA A 104 -10.05 3.64 -3.66
N VAL A 105 -9.11 4.54 -4.00
CA VAL A 105 -8.69 5.64 -3.13
C VAL A 105 -9.48 6.88 -3.53
N ASN A 106 -10.33 7.37 -2.65
CA ASN A 106 -11.06 8.61 -2.84
C ASN A 106 -10.18 9.81 -2.53
N LEU A 107 -10.23 10.82 -3.40
CA LEU A 107 -9.40 12.00 -3.25
C LEU A 107 -10.27 13.24 -3.00
N PRO A 108 -9.80 14.18 -2.15
CA PRO A 108 -10.53 15.42 -1.89
C PRO A 108 -10.69 16.26 -3.16
N VAL A 109 -11.95 16.55 -3.51
CA VAL A 109 -12.31 17.32 -4.71
C VAL A 109 -11.59 18.67 -4.75
N THR A 110 -11.51 19.35 -3.60
CA THR A 110 -10.87 20.67 -3.48
C THR A 110 -9.39 20.65 -3.83
N GLU A 111 -8.67 19.59 -3.47
CA GLU A 111 -7.24 19.46 -3.77
C GLU A 111 -7.01 19.18 -5.26
N ILE A 112 -7.84 18.32 -5.85
CA ILE A 112 -7.79 18.05 -7.30
C ILE A 112 -8.14 19.30 -8.10
N SER A 113 -9.19 20.04 -7.72
CA SER A 113 -9.55 21.30 -8.37
C SER A 113 -8.43 22.32 -8.28
N SER A 114 -7.84 22.51 -7.09
CA SER A 114 -6.74 23.47 -6.91
C SER A 114 -5.48 23.08 -7.70
N LEU A 115 -5.23 21.78 -7.91
CA LEU A 115 -4.20 21.29 -8.82
C LEU A 115 -4.51 21.68 -10.27
N LEU A 116 -5.73 21.42 -10.74
CA LEU A 116 -6.13 21.73 -12.11
C LEU A 116 -6.04 23.24 -12.40
N ASP A 117 -6.44 24.08 -11.45
CA ASP A 117 -6.31 25.54 -11.56
C ASP A 117 -4.85 25.96 -11.76
N LYS A 118 -3.92 25.41 -10.96
CA LYS A 118 -2.48 25.66 -11.13
C LYS A 118 -1.96 25.19 -12.49
N LEU A 119 -2.46 24.07 -13.02
CA LEU A 119 -2.06 23.58 -14.34
C LEU A 119 -2.57 24.50 -15.45
N VAL A 120 -3.79 25.02 -15.31
CA VAL A 120 -4.38 26.00 -16.23
C VAL A 120 -3.59 27.31 -16.25
N GLU A 121 -3.18 27.80 -15.08
CA GLU A 121 -2.36 29.02 -14.98
C GLU A 121 -1.00 28.87 -15.66
N ASN A 122 -0.37 27.71 -15.51
CA ASN A 122 1.01 27.48 -15.98
C ASN A 122 1.10 26.92 -17.40
N ASN A 123 0.01 26.41 -17.98
CA ASN A 123 0.05 25.75 -19.28
C ASN A 123 -1.12 26.16 -20.19
N PRO A 124 -0.86 26.98 -21.23
CA PRO A 124 -1.89 27.43 -22.18
C PRO A 124 -2.64 26.29 -22.89
N LYS A 125 -2.00 25.13 -23.10
CA LYS A 125 -2.67 23.97 -23.72
C LYS A 125 -3.69 23.35 -22.77
N VAL A 126 -3.36 23.25 -21.49
CA VAL A 126 -4.29 22.76 -20.46
C VAL A 126 -5.45 23.74 -20.32
N LYS A 127 -5.16 25.05 -20.29
CA LYS A 127 -6.19 26.08 -20.28
C LYS A 127 -7.16 25.94 -21.45
N SER A 128 -6.64 25.92 -22.68
CA SER A 128 -7.46 25.78 -23.89
C SER A 128 -8.25 24.47 -23.92
N PHE A 129 -7.70 23.40 -23.34
CA PHE A 129 -8.38 22.12 -23.27
C PHE A 129 -9.52 22.14 -22.25
N LEU A 130 -9.35 22.72 -21.06
CA LEU A 130 -10.33 22.64 -19.98
C LEU A 130 -11.42 23.72 -20.01
N GLU A 131 -11.22 24.82 -20.74
CA GLU A 131 -12.07 26.02 -20.69
C GLU A 131 -13.57 25.77 -20.95
N ASP A 132 -13.91 24.78 -21.78
CA ASP A 132 -15.28 24.48 -22.19
C ASP A 132 -15.84 23.18 -21.58
N LYS A 133 -15.14 22.56 -20.63
CA LYS A 133 -15.46 21.21 -20.14
C LYS A 133 -16.12 21.24 -18.78
N ASP A 134 -17.31 20.63 -18.70
CA ASP A 134 -17.94 20.33 -17.42
C ASP A 134 -17.26 19.15 -16.73
N MET A 135 -16.35 19.45 -15.81
CA MET A 135 -15.63 18.46 -15.01
C MET A 135 -16.32 18.12 -13.69
N GLU A 136 -17.34 18.89 -13.29
CA GLU A 136 -17.97 18.76 -11.97
C GLU A 136 -18.48 17.33 -11.68
N PRO A 137 -19.13 16.61 -12.64
CA PRO A 137 -19.63 15.26 -12.40
C PRO A 137 -18.53 14.24 -12.08
N ASN A 138 -17.37 14.36 -12.74
CA ASN A 138 -16.24 13.45 -12.57
C ASN A 138 -15.44 13.80 -11.31
N LEU A 139 -15.22 15.09 -11.05
CA LEU A 139 -14.47 15.57 -9.89
C LEU A 139 -15.16 15.22 -8.57
N LYS A 140 -16.50 15.28 -8.48
CA LYS A 140 -17.26 14.83 -7.29
C LYS A 140 -17.03 13.36 -6.93
N LYS A 141 -16.53 12.57 -7.86
CA LYS A 141 -16.20 11.16 -7.72
C LYS A 141 -14.72 10.92 -7.99
N ALA A 142 -13.85 11.90 -7.75
CA ALA A 142 -12.42 11.74 -8.00
C ALA A 142 -11.85 10.59 -7.16
N HIS A 143 -11.38 9.56 -7.84
CA HIS A 143 -10.80 8.39 -7.19
C HIS A 143 -9.75 7.72 -8.08
N VAL A 144 -8.81 7.02 -7.45
CA VAL A 144 -7.92 6.06 -8.12
C VAL A 144 -8.50 4.66 -7.92
N THR A 145 -8.87 3.98 -8.99
CA THR A 145 -9.35 2.58 -8.90
C THR A 145 -8.19 1.66 -8.54
N LEU A 146 -8.31 0.95 -7.41
CA LEU A 146 -7.36 -0.07 -6.96
C LEU A 146 -7.66 -1.43 -7.58
N ALA A 147 -8.93 -1.84 -7.61
CA ALA A 147 -9.36 -3.04 -8.33
C ALA A 147 -10.85 -2.99 -8.63
N HIS A 148 -11.21 -3.38 -9.84
CA HIS A 148 -12.58 -3.59 -10.26
C HIS A 148 -12.96 -5.08 -10.34
N LYS A 149 -14.14 -5.46 -9.82
CA LYS A 149 -14.64 -6.85 -9.76
C LYS A 149 -14.73 -7.50 -11.14
N ARG A 150 -15.17 -6.78 -12.16
CA ARG A 150 -15.26 -7.31 -13.54
C ARG A 150 -13.91 -7.63 -14.16
N SER A 151 -12.86 -6.89 -13.80
CA SER A 151 -11.53 -7.04 -14.42
C SER A 151 -10.60 -7.94 -13.61
N HIS A 152 -10.71 -7.91 -12.27
CA HIS A 152 -9.77 -8.59 -11.37
C HIS A 152 -10.42 -9.65 -10.47
N GLY A 153 -11.74 -9.79 -10.50
CA GLY A 153 -12.48 -10.72 -9.66
C GLY A 153 -12.75 -10.23 -8.24
N VAL A 154 -13.63 -10.94 -7.54
CA VAL A 154 -14.09 -10.59 -6.19
C VAL A 154 -12.96 -10.64 -5.17
N THR A 155 -12.08 -11.65 -5.25
CA THR A 155 -10.95 -11.83 -4.33
C THR A 155 -9.99 -10.66 -4.40
N ALA A 156 -9.71 -10.12 -5.59
CA ALA A 156 -8.83 -8.96 -5.74
C ALA A 156 -9.41 -7.71 -5.07
N VAL A 157 -10.71 -7.46 -5.22
CA VAL A 157 -11.38 -6.34 -4.55
C VAL A 157 -11.38 -6.54 -3.03
N ALA A 158 -11.74 -7.73 -2.57
CA ALA A 158 -11.80 -8.05 -1.14
C ALA A 158 -10.42 -7.99 -0.45
N SER A 159 -9.32 -8.17 -1.19
CA SER A 159 -7.97 -8.12 -0.64
C SER A 159 -7.63 -6.78 0.01
N TYR A 160 -8.24 -5.68 -0.42
CA TYR A 160 -8.05 -4.35 0.19
C TYR A 160 -8.89 -4.13 1.45
N GLY A 161 -9.68 -5.11 1.89
CA GLY A 161 -10.59 -4.94 3.03
C GLY A 161 -9.89 -4.63 4.36
N HIS A 162 -8.64 -5.06 4.52
CA HIS A 162 -7.82 -4.74 5.69
C HIS A 162 -7.33 -3.28 5.70
N LEU A 163 -7.39 -2.58 4.56
CA LEU A 163 -7.00 -1.18 4.39
C LEU A 163 -8.21 -0.25 4.31
N LEU A 164 -9.43 -0.75 4.49
CA LEU A 164 -10.64 0.05 4.36
C LEU A 164 -10.65 1.21 5.36
N HIS A 165 -11.03 2.40 4.90
CA HIS A 165 -11.03 3.67 5.65
C HIS A 165 -9.64 4.19 6.07
N GLN A 166 -8.55 3.53 5.64
CA GLN A 166 -7.21 4.03 5.87
C GLN A 166 -6.85 5.11 4.86
N ASN A 167 -6.07 6.09 5.30
CA ASN A 167 -5.53 7.14 4.43
C ASN A 167 -4.24 6.65 3.77
N VAL A 168 -4.12 6.92 2.48
CA VAL A 168 -2.95 6.58 1.68
C VAL A 168 -2.55 7.81 0.84
N PRO A 169 -1.25 8.17 0.80
CA PRO A 169 -0.78 9.21 -0.09
C PRO A 169 -0.87 8.73 -1.55
N VAL A 170 -1.34 9.62 -2.43
CA VAL A 170 -1.38 9.42 -3.87
C VAL A 170 -0.54 10.51 -4.52
N GLU A 171 0.49 10.10 -5.23
CA GLU A 171 1.39 10.99 -5.96
C GLU A 171 0.90 11.18 -7.39
N LEU A 172 0.74 12.42 -7.82
CA LEU A 172 0.25 12.81 -9.14
C LEU A 172 1.41 13.33 -9.98
N THR A 173 1.67 12.65 -11.09
CA THR A 173 2.90 12.81 -11.88
C THR A 173 2.67 13.46 -13.24
N ALA A 174 1.47 13.32 -13.80
CA ALA A 174 1.14 13.90 -15.11
C ALA A 174 -0.37 14.04 -15.32
N LEU A 175 -0.74 14.96 -16.19
CA LEU A 175 -2.07 15.06 -16.80
C LEU A 175 -1.99 14.54 -18.24
N LEU A 176 -2.82 13.55 -18.58
CA LEU A 176 -2.99 13.05 -19.95
C LEU A 176 -4.38 13.37 -20.46
N PHE A 177 -4.47 13.82 -21.71
CA PHE A 177 -5.76 14.10 -22.34
C PHE A 177 -5.76 13.91 -23.86
N THR A 178 -6.95 13.64 -24.38
CA THR A 178 -7.35 13.75 -25.79
C THR A 178 -8.57 14.67 -25.86
N ASP A 179 -9.07 14.95 -27.06
CA ASP A 179 -10.31 15.72 -27.24
C ASP A 179 -11.54 15.05 -26.59
N GLU A 180 -11.46 13.76 -26.23
CA GLU A 180 -12.58 12.96 -25.74
C GLU A 180 -12.51 12.60 -24.24
N MET A 181 -11.33 12.67 -23.63
CA MET A 181 -11.14 12.26 -22.23
C MET A 181 -9.87 12.85 -21.63
N ALA A 182 -9.85 12.96 -20.30
CA ALA A 182 -8.67 13.37 -19.55
C ALA A 182 -8.55 12.65 -18.21
N ALA A 183 -7.31 12.36 -17.82
CA ALA A 183 -7.01 11.74 -16.53
C ALA A 183 -5.65 12.18 -15.98
N LEU A 184 -5.56 12.24 -14.64
CA LEU A 184 -4.31 12.42 -13.91
C LEU A 184 -3.67 11.06 -13.68
N GLU A 185 -2.42 10.89 -14.09
CA GLU A 185 -1.59 9.74 -13.75
C GLU A 185 -1.27 9.78 -12.25
N ALA A 186 -1.37 8.62 -11.61
CA ALA A 186 -1.25 8.49 -10.17
C ALA A 186 -0.36 7.30 -9.77
N GLU A 187 0.44 7.50 -8.73
CA GLU A 187 1.11 6.43 -8.00
C GLU A 187 0.55 6.36 -6.58
N VAL A 188 0.13 5.16 -6.16
CA VAL A 188 -0.40 4.95 -4.81
C VAL A 188 0.75 4.57 -3.87
N GLY A 189 0.83 5.27 -2.75
CA GLY A 189 1.87 5.11 -1.75
C GLY A 189 1.64 3.94 -0.79
N SER A 190 2.06 4.12 0.46
CA SER A 190 2.08 3.06 1.48
C SER A 190 1.21 3.42 2.68
N VAL A 191 0.70 2.40 3.35
CA VAL A 191 -0.02 2.47 4.63
C VAL A 191 0.76 1.66 5.64
N ASP A 192 1.13 2.24 6.78
CA ASP A 192 1.96 1.61 7.82
C ASP A 192 3.27 0.97 7.29
N GLY A 193 3.84 1.55 6.24
CA GLY A 193 5.06 1.05 5.58
C GLY A 193 4.82 -0.04 4.53
N GLU A 194 3.59 -0.52 4.35
CA GLU A 194 3.23 -1.48 3.31
C GLU A 194 2.71 -0.76 2.06
N LYS A 195 3.34 -1.02 0.91
CA LYS A 195 2.93 -0.41 -0.36
C LYS A 195 1.56 -0.92 -0.80
N VAL A 196 0.64 0.00 -1.07
CA VAL A 196 -0.66 -0.33 -1.66
C VAL A 196 -0.46 -0.45 -3.17
N ILE A 197 -0.67 -1.65 -3.71
CA ILE A 197 -0.41 -1.94 -5.13
C ILE A 197 -1.74 -2.04 -5.88
N PRO A 198 -2.11 -1.04 -6.71
CA PRO A 198 -3.27 -1.15 -7.59
C PRO A 198 -3.14 -2.33 -8.57
N LYS A 199 -4.28 -2.90 -8.97
CA LYS A 199 -4.33 -3.95 -9.99
C LYS A 199 -4.39 -3.42 -11.42
N ASN A 200 -4.78 -2.16 -11.60
CA ASN A 200 -4.68 -1.50 -12.90
C ASN A 200 -3.21 -1.20 -13.21
N GLU A 201 -2.78 -1.50 -14.44
CA GLU A 201 -1.41 -1.24 -14.91
C GLU A 201 -1.06 0.25 -14.92
N TRP A 202 -2.06 1.09 -15.18
CA TRP A 202 -1.94 2.54 -15.17
C TRP A 202 -2.95 3.15 -14.20
N PRO A 203 -2.59 3.29 -12.91
CA PRO A 203 -3.45 3.94 -11.93
C PRO A 203 -3.61 5.42 -12.29
N HIS A 204 -4.86 5.87 -12.29
CA HIS A 204 -5.20 7.22 -12.72
C HIS A 204 -6.51 7.69 -12.10
N ILE A 205 -6.75 8.99 -12.20
CA ILE A 205 -7.99 9.66 -11.80
C ILE A 205 -8.61 10.22 -13.07
N THR A 206 -9.80 9.74 -13.45
CA THR A 206 -10.51 10.31 -14.59
C THR A 206 -11.10 11.67 -14.20
N ILE A 207 -10.63 12.76 -14.82
CA ILE A 207 -11.09 14.11 -14.53
C ILE A 207 -12.21 14.58 -15.47
N TRP A 208 -12.26 14.03 -16.68
CA TRP A 208 -13.29 14.38 -17.66
C TRP A 208 -13.44 13.31 -18.74
N THR A 209 -14.66 13.19 -19.26
CA THR A 209 -15.02 12.36 -20.42
C THR A 209 -16.09 13.07 -21.23
N GLY A 210 -16.03 13.00 -22.55
CA GLY A 210 -17.14 13.46 -23.41
C GLY A 210 -18.43 12.68 -23.17
N GLU A 211 -19.58 13.24 -23.59
CA GLU A 211 -20.95 12.78 -23.25
C GLU A 211 -21.26 11.28 -23.51
N LYS A 212 -20.45 10.60 -24.31
CA LYS A 212 -20.65 9.18 -24.70
C LYS A 212 -19.46 8.28 -24.34
N ILE A 213 -18.46 8.81 -23.65
CA ILE A 213 -17.25 8.09 -23.29
C ILE A 213 -17.35 7.63 -21.85
N ALA A 214 -17.23 6.32 -21.63
CA ALA A 214 -17.18 5.79 -20.28
C ALA A 214 -15.82 6.06 -19.65
N ALA A 215 -15.77 6.37 -18.35
CA ALA A 215 -14.52 6.61 -17.62
C ALA A 215 -13.48 5.47 -17.78
N LYS A 216 -13.92 4.22 -17.95
CA LYS A 216 -13.03 3.08 -18.21
C LYS A 216 -12.16 3.25 -19.47
N GLU A 217 -12.58 4.05 -20.45
CA GLU A 217 -11.82 4.28 -21.69
C GLU A 217 -10.55 5.09 -21.41
N ALA A 218 -10.48 5.84 -20.30
CA ALA A 218 -9.28 6.57 -19.89
C ALA A 218 -8.06 5.65 -19.69
N ASN A 219 -8.26 4.35 -19.42
CA ASN A 219 -7.17 3.36 -19.39
C ASN A 219 -6.37 3.27 -20.71
N ARG A 220 -6.92 3.77 -21.83
CA ARG A 220 -6.27 3.76 -23.14
C ARG A 220 -5.37 4.98 -23.37
N LEU A 221 -5.41 6.00 -22.50
CA LEU A 221 -4.61 7.22 -22.63
C LEU A 221 -3.11 6.95 -22.79
N PRO A 222 -2.47 6.03 -22.05
CA PRO A 222 -1.05 5.70 -22.27
C PRO A 222 -0.79 5.17 -23.68
N GLN A 223 -1.65 4.29 -24.20
CA GLN A 223 -1.52 3.77 -25.56
C GLN A 223 -1.73 4.89 -26.60
N LEU A 224 -2.74 5.75 -26.40
CA LEU A 224 -3.00 6.88 -27.29
C LEU A 224 -1.85 7.89 -27.29
N LEU A 225 -1.15 8.06 -26.16
CA LEU A 225 0.07 8.87 -26.09
C LEU A 225 1.18 8.27 -26.95
N LEU A 226 1.40 6.95 -26.88
CA LEU A 226 2.38 6.25 -27.73
C LEU A 226 2.04 6.37 -29.22
N GLU A 227 0.76 6.41 -29.56
CA GLU A 227 0.25 6.62 -30.92
C GLU A 227 0.30 8.09 -31.37
N GLY A 228 0.72 9.03 -30.50
CA GLY A 228 0.76 10.47 -30.78
C GLY A 228 -0.62 11.15 -30.81
N LYS A 229 -1.64 10.50 -30.25
CA LYS A 229 -3.04 10.96 -30.22
C LYS A 229 -3.46 11.59 -28.89
N ALA A 230 -2.64 11.45 -27.85
CA ALA A 230 -2.85 12.10 -26.56
C ALA A 230 -1.73 13.08 -26.25
N THR A 231 -2.06 14.09 -25.45
CA THR A 231 -1.09 15.04 -24.88
C THR A 231 -0.79 14.63 -23.45
N ARG A 232 0.49 14.71 -23.07
CA ARG A 232 0.96 14.54 -21.67
C ARG A 232 1.55 15.86 -21.18
N ILE A 233 1.11 16.31 -20.02
CA ILE A 233 1.66 17.44 -19.28
C ILE A 233 2.25 16.90 -17.98
N GLU A 234 3.56 17.02 -17.84
CA GLU A 234 4.28 16.55 -16.65
C GLU A 234 4.03 17.48 -15.46
N ILE A 235 3.91 16.88 -14.26
CA ILE A 235 3.79 17.57 -12.98
C ILE A 235 5.11 17.35 -12.25
N ASN A 236 5.97 18.37 -12.27
CA ASN A 236 7.28 18.33 -11.64
C ASN A 236 7.51 19.59 -10.77
N PRO A 237 7.70 19.45 -9.45
CA PRO A 237 7.70 18.19 -8.70
C PRO A 237 6.31 17.53 -8.66
N PRO A 238 6.23 16.20 -8.52
CA PRO A 238 4.96 15.51 -8.31
C PRO A 238 4.21 16.04 -7.10
N ILE A 239 2.88 15.97 -7.14
CA ILE A 239 2.01 16.49 -6.10
C ILE A 239 1.38 15.33 -5.34
N ILE A 240 1.52 15.32 -4.02
CA ILE A 240 0.99 14.27 -3.16
C ILE A 240 -0.32 14.76 -2.54
N ILE A 241 -1.38 13.98 -2.72
CA ILE A 241 -2.70 14.20 -2.10
C ILE A 241 -3.03 12.96 -1.27
N SER A 242 -3.45 13.17 -0.02
CA SER A 242 -3.92 12.06 0.82
C SER A 242 -5.35 11.70 0.46
N GLY A 243 -5.61 10.42 0.23
CA GLY A 243 -6.95 9.90 -0.05
C GLY A 243 -7.33 8.75 0.87
N THR A 244 -8.61 8.40 0.92
CA THR A 244 -9.14 7.34 1.79
C THR A 244 -9.55 6.13 0.96
N ILE A 245 -9.15 4.93 1.39
CA ILE A 245 -9.52 3.68 0.71
C ILE A 245 -10.99 3.33 1.02
N GLU A 246 -11.78 3.16 -0.03
CA GLU A 246 -13.22 2.89 0.05
C GLU A 246 -13.67 1.78 -0.91
N PHE A 247 -14.82 1.19 -0.58
CA PHE A 247 -15.52 0.19 -1.40
C PHE A 247 -16.81 0.75 -1.98
N TYR A 248 -17.06 0.40 -3.24
CA TYR A 248 -18.22 0.83 -4.03
C TYR A 248 -18.92 -0.34 -4.67
#